data_AF-A0A8X6S9Y6-F1
#
_entry.id   AF-A0A8X6S9Y6-F1
#
_cell.length_a   1.000
_cell.length_b   1.000
_cell.length_c   1.000
_cell.angle_alpha   90.00
_cell.angle_beta   90.00
_cell.angle_gamma   90.00
#
_symmetry.space_group_name_H-M   'P 1'
#
loop_
_entity.id
_entity.type
_entity.pdbx_description
1 polymer ?
#
loop_
_entity_poly.entity_id
_entity_poly.type
_entity_poly.pdbx_seq_one_letter_code
_entity_poly.pdbx_strand_id
1 'polypeptide(L)'
;MAFLGRSRKEDLRMLATELGLAQSDNLKIIELKDLITNSDRYDEEFVKDMLSVIVEERTEKEKQKAAELEEKQKAVVVAQQREREFELEKIKILLEMQKLSQAPVTSQQLEDPKLELNIIIPRFNSKKDEIGLFLTIFERQAKFLNIHEKTWTAYLIGSLPPDIAQSIAREDEDDAQNYEKVKEMLLKRFRVTGDRYRQYFSQQKKTPDSTW
;
A
#
# COMPACT_ATOMS: atom_id res chain seq x y z
N MET A 1 43.24 -47.01 -33.21
CA MET A 1 42.55 -46.21 -34.26
C MET A 1 41.00 -46.14 -34.19
N ALA A 2 40.28 -47.09 -33.57
CA ALA A 2 38.80 -47.12 -33.64
C ALA A 2 38.08 -45.95 -32.92
N PHE A 3 38.76 -45.28 -31.98
CA PHE A 3 38.16 -44.23 -31.15
C PHE A 3 37.87 -42.94 -31.92
N LEU A 4 38.79 -42.50 -32.80
CA LEU A 4 38.55 -41.38 -33.72
C LEU A 4 37.34 -41.65 -34.63
N GLY A 5 37.07 -42.92 -34.92
CA GLY A 5 35.91 -43.41 -35.67
C GLY A 5 34.57 -42.85 -35.18
N ARG A 6 34.40 -42.72 -33.87
CA ARG A 6 33.13 -42.35 -33.20
C ARG A 6 33.04 -40.87 -32.82
N SER A 7 34.12 -40.12 -32.98
CA SER A 7 34.21 -38.72 -32.56
C SER A 7 33.51 -37.77 -33.54
N ARG A 8 32.95 -36.68 -33.03
CA ARG A 8 32.31 -35.65 -33.87
C ARG A 8 33.36 -34.85 -34.63
N LYS A 9 32.96 -34.24 -35.75
CA LYS A 9 33.82 -33.35 -36.55
C LYS A 9 34.44 -32.23 -35.70
N GLU A 10 33.65 -31.65 -34.79
CA GLU A 10 34.06 -30.58 -33.89
C GLU A 10 35.12 -31.03 -32.89
N ASP A 11 34.94 -32.21 -32.27
CA ASP A 11 35.90 -32.77 -31.31
C ASP A 11 37.24 -33.08 -32.00
N LEU A 12 37.20 -33.64 -33.21
CA LEU A 12 38.40 -33.91 -34.02
C LEU A 12 39.10 -32.62 -34.46
N ARG A 13 38.35 -31.55 -34.72
CA ARG A 13 38.89 -30.25 -35.10
C ARG A 13 39.60 -29.57 -33.93
N MET A 14 39.01 -29.63 -32.75
CA MET A 14 39.64 -29.16 -31.51
C MET A 14 40.91 -29.97 -31.24
N LEU A 15 40.84 -31.30 -31.35
CA LEU A 15 41.97 -32.19 -31.13
C LEU A 15 43.16 -31.89 -32.05
N ALA A 16 42.92 -31.68 -33.34
CA ALA A 16 43.99 -31.31 -34.26
C ALA A 16 44.53 -29.88 -34.01
N THR A 17 43.73 -28.97 -33.44
CA THR A 17 44.19 -27.62 -33.04
C THR A 17 45.14 -27.72 -31.84
N GLU A 18 44.78 -28.54 -30.84
CA GLU A 18 45.61 -28.79 -29.65
C GLU A 18 46.93 -29.51 -30.00
N LEU A 19 46.91 -30.35 -31.04
CA LEU A 19 48.13 -30.96 -31.59
C LEU A 19 49.00 -29.97 -32.39
N GLY A 20 48.56 -28.72 -32.57
CA GLY A 20 49.28 -27.69 -33.33
C GLY A 20 49.21 -27.88 -34.84
N LEU A 21 48.24 -28.65 -35.34
CA LEU A 21 48.08 -28.92 -36.77
C LEU A 21 47.26 -27.81 -37.42
N ALA A 22 47.80 -27.21 -38.49
CA ALA A 22 47.09 -26.22 -39.28
C ALA A 22 45.91 -26.89 -40.01
N GLN A 23 44.69 -26.50 -39.65
CA GLN A 23 43.47 -27.03 -40.25
C GLN A 23 42.73 -25.95 -41.02
N SER A 24 42.08 -26.35 -42.12
CA SER A 24 41.10 -25.51 -42.80
C SER A 24 39.67 -25.87 -42.35
N ASP A 25 38.78 -24.89 -42.35
CA ASP A 25 37.39 -25.01 -41.90
C ASP A 25 36.57 -26.08 -42.65
N ASN A 26 37.01 -26.41 -43.87
CA ASN A 26 36.30 -27.28 -44.80
C ASN A 26 36.75 -28.74 -44.79
N LEU A 27 37.74 -29.12 -43.95
CA LEU A 27 38.22 -30.50 -43.91
C LEU A 27 37.09 -31.48 -43.55
N LYS A 28 37.03 -32.61 -44.26
CA LYS A 28 36.11 -33.70 -43.93
C LYS A 28 36.61 -34.48 -42.71
N ILE A 29 35.71 -35.19 -42.04
CA ILE A 29 36.04 -36.03 -40.88
C ILE A 29 37.18 -37.02 -41.20
N ILE A 30 37.21 -37.57 -42.43
CA ILE A 30 38.25 -38.50 -42.88
C ILE A 30 39.60 -37.79 -43.00
N GLU A 31 39.63 -36.63 -43.64
CA GLU A 31 40.85 -35.81 -43.81
C GLU A 31 41.41 -35.35 -42.45
N LEU A 32 40.55 -35.02 -41.49
CA LEU A 32 40.95 -34.68 -40.12
C LEU A 32 41.58 -35.88 -39.39
N LYS A 33 41.01 -37.08 -39.56
CA LYS A 33 41.56 -38.30 -38.97
C LYS A 33 42.94 -38.60 -39.54
N ASP A 34 43.05 -38.56 -40.86
CA ASP A 34 44.31 -38.82 -41.56
C ASP A 34 45.38 -37.81 -41.16
N LEU A 35 45.03 -36.52 -41.01
CA LEU A 35 45.94 -35.48 -40.55
C LEU A 35 46.44 -35.73 -39.12
N ILE A 36 45.58 -36.21 -38.23
CA ILE A 36 45.93 -36.53 -36.83
C ILE A 36 46.83 -37.77 -36.77
N THR A 37 46.49 -38.83 -37.50
CA THR A 37 47.24 -40.10 -37.46
C THR A 37 48.58 -40.03 -38.18
N ASN A 38 48.72 -39.16 -39.18
CA ASN A 38 49.97 -38.96 -39.92
C ASN A 38 50.88 -37.89 -39.29
N SER A 39 50.49 -37.32 -38.13
CA SER A 39 51.31 -36.35 -37.41
C SER A 39 52.50 -37.03 -36.73
N ASP A 40 53.67 -36.41 -36.79
CA ASP A 40 54.88 -36.86 -36.09
C ASP A 40 54.72 -36.88 -34.56
N ARG A 41 53.68 -36.21 -34.04
CA ARG A 41 53.32 -36.15 -32.62
C ARG A 41 52.18 -37.09 -32.23
N TYR A 42 51.81 -38.02 -33.10
CA TYR A 42 50.73 -38.97 -32.82
C TYR A 42 51.19 -40.03 -31.81
N ASP A 43 50.58 -40.02 -30.64
CA ASP A 43 50.63 -41.10 -29.65
C ASP A 43 49.19 -41.53 -29.33
N GLU A 44 48.90 -42.83 -29.44
CA GLU A 44 47.52 -43.32 -29.37
C GLU A 44 46.88 -43.11 -27.99
N GLU A 45 47.65 -43.22 -26.89
CA GLU A 45 47.14 -43.00 -25.53
C GLU A 45 46.93 -41.50 -25.28
N PHE A 46 47.94 -40.69 -25.60
CA PHE A 46 47.87 -39.23 -25.43
C PHE A 46 46.72 -38.60 -26.23
N VAL A 47 46.57 -38.98 -27.51
CA VAL A 47 45.51 -38.45 -28.37
C VAL A 47 44.12 -38.90 -27.90
N LYS A 48 44.01 -40.11 -27.36
CA LYS A 48 42.77 -40.63 -26.81
C LYS A 48 42.38 -39.89 -25.52
N ASP A 49 43.33 -39.64 -24.62
CA ASP A 49 43.09 -38.90 -23.39
C ASP A 49 42.72 -37.44 -23.68
N MET A 50 43.45 -36.79 -24.59
CA MET A 50 43.13 -35.43 -25.01
C MET A 50 41.74 -35.33 -25.65
N LEU A 51 41.36 -36.32 -26.46
CA LEU A 51 40.01 -36.39 -27.02
C LEU A 51 38.94 -36.61 -25.95
N SER A 52 39.24 -37.41 -24.90
CA SER A 52 38.31 -37.58 -23.77
C SER A 52 38.04 -36.25 -23.07
N VAL A 53 39.10 -35.49 -22.78
CA VAL A 53 38.99 -34.16 -22.15
C VAL A 53 38.18 -33.20 -23.01
N ILE A 54 38.41 -33.16 -24.33
CA ILE A 54 37.66 -32.30 -25.26
C ILE A 54 36.16 -32.68 -25.27
N VAL A 55 35.86 -33.98 -25.31
CA VAL A 55 34.48 -34.46 -25.28
C VAL A 55 33.81 -34.11 -23.95
N GLU A 56 34.50 -34.32 -22.82
CA GLU A 56 34.02 -33.97 -21.49
C GLU A 56 33.72 -32.47 -21.38
N GLU A 57 34.67 -31.60 -21.77
CA GLU A 57 34.49 -30.15 -21.73
C GLU A 57 33.32 -29.68 -22.60
N ARG A 58 33.14 -30.26 -23.79
CA ARG A 58 31.98 -29.97 -24.65
C ARG A 58 30.69 -30.38 -23.96
N THR A 59 30.63 -31.59 -23.40
CA THR A 59 29.41 -32.07 -22.73
C THR A 59 29.08 -31.24 -21.50
N GLU A 60 30.09 -30.76 -20.76
CA GLU A 60 29.90 -29.89 -19.62
C GLU A 60 29.38 -28.51 -20.04
N LYS A 61 29.95 -27.92 -21.10
CA LYS A 61 29.45 -26.67 -21.70
C LYS A 61 28.02 -26.81 -22.21
N GLU A 62 27.66 -27.93 -22.83
CA GLU A 62 26.29 -28.21 -23.27
C GLU A 62 25.31 -28.31 -22.10
N LYS A 63 25.70 -29.01 -21.02
CA LYS A 63 24.91 -29.10 -19.78
C LYS A 63 24.72 -27.74 -19.12
N GLN A 64 25.78 -26.95 -19.01
CA GLN A 64 25.72 -25.60 -18.43
C GLN A 64 24.77 -24.69 -19.21
N LYS A 65 24.85 -24.70 -20.55
CA LYS A 65 23.92 -23.95 -21.40
C LYS A 65 22.47 -24.43 -21.26
N ALA A 66 22.26 -25.74 -21.15
CA ALA A 66 20.93 -26.30 -20.94
C ALA A 66 20.36 -25.88 -19.56
N ALA A 67 21.17 -25.93 -18.51
CA ALA A 67 20.79 -25.50 -17.17
C ALA A 67 20.48 -23.99 -17.10
N GLU A 68 21.31 -23.15 -17.74
CA GLU A 68 21.09 -21.70 -17.82
C GLU A 68 19.78 -21.39 -18.58
N LEU A 69 19.49 -22.12 -19.66
CA LEU A 69 18.24 -21.95 -20.40
C LEU A 69 17.03 -22.36 -19.57
N GLU A 70 17.12 -23.46 -18.82
CA GLU A 70 16.07 -23.93 -17.92
C GLU A 70 15.82 -22.94 -16.77
N GLU A 71 16.88 -22.37 -16.20
CA GLU A 71 16.78 -21.34 -15.16
C GLU A 71 16.11 -20.07 -15.69
N LYS A 72 16.52 -19.61 -16.89
CA LYS A 72 15.87 -18.47 -17.56
C LYS A 72 14.40 -18.73 -17.83
N GLN A 73 14.03 -19.93 -18.28
CA GLN A 73 12.63 -20.31 -18.49
C GLN A 73 11.83 -20.29 -17.18
N LYS A 74 12.39 -20.85 -16.10
CA LYS A 74 11.77 -20.80 -14.76
C LYS A 74 11.59 -19.36 -14.28
N ALA A 75 12.60 -18.50 -14.44
CA ALA A 75 12.52 -17.09 -14.06
C ALA A 75 11.41 -16.34 -14.83
N VAL A 76 11.25 -16.60 -16.13
CA VAL A 76 10.16 -16.01 -16.93
C VAL A 76 8.78 -16.48 -16.44
N VAL A 77 8.61 -17.77 -16.14
CA VAL A 77 7.34 -18.31 -15.63
C VAL A 77 6.99 -17.69 -14.27
N VAL A 78 7.98 -17.55 -13.36
CA VAL A 78 7.79 -16.92 -12.05
C VAL A 78 7.43 -15.43 -12.21
N ALA A 79 8.10 -14.71 -13.10
CA ALA A 79 7.78 -13.30 -13.38
C ALA A 79 6.34 -13.16 -13.90
N GLN A 80 5.90 -14.01 -14.83
CA GLN A 80 4.53 -14.02 -15.34
C GLN A 80 3.50 -14.41 -14.28
N GLN A 81 3.83 -15.31 -13.35
CA GLN A 81 2.96 -15.61 -12.21
C GLN A 81 2.79 -14.39 -11.32
N ARG A 82 3.89 -13.70 -11.01
CA ARG A 82 3.86 -12.48 -10.19
C ARG A 82 3.06 -11.36 -10.85
N GLU A 83 3.17 -11.16 -12.15
CA GLU A 83 2.35 -10.19 -12.88
C GLU A 83 0.85 -10.52 -12.81
N ARG A 84 0.49 -11.80 -13.00
CA ARG A 84 -0.90 -12.24 -12.86
C ARG A 84 -1.45 -12.04 -11.45
N GLU A 85 -0.64 -12.28 -10.42
CA GLU A 85 -1.02 -12.01 -9.03
C GLU A 85 -1.28 -10.52 -8.80
N PHE A 86 -0.42 -9.64 -9.32
CA PHE A 86 -0.64 -8.20 -9.24
C PHE A 86 -1.91 -7.75 -9.97
N GLU A 87 -2.19 -8.30 -11.15
CA GLU A 87 -3.42 -8.00 -11.88
C GLU A 87 -4.67 -8.47 -11.12
N LEU A 88 -4.63 -9.67 -10.54
CA LEU A 88 -5.72 -10.19 -9.72
C LEU A 88 -5.96 -9.33 -8.47
N GLU A 89 -4.91 -8.90 -7.78
CA GLU A 89 -5.05 -8.03 -6.61
C GLU A 89 -5.62 -6.66 -7.01
N LYS A 90 -5.21 -6.11 -8.15
CA LYS A 90 -5.79 -4.88 -8.69
C LYS A 90 -7.27 -5.05 -9.01
N ILE A 91 -7.68 -6.16 -9.64
CA ILE A 91 -9.10 -6.47 -9.90
C ILE A 91 -9.87 -6.62 -8.60
N LYS A 92 -9.28 -7.29 -7.59
CA LYS A 92 -9.91 -7.48 -6.28
C LYS A 92 -10.15 -6.16 -5.56
N ILE A 93 -9.17 -5.27 -5.55
CA ILE A 93 -9.32 -3.91 -5.00
C ILE A 93 -10.39 -3.14 -5.76
N LEU A 94 -10.38 -3.18 -7.10
CA LEU A 94 -11.42 -2.53 -7.90
C LEU A 94 -12.81 -3.08 -7.63
N LEU A 95 -12.94 -4.41 -7.48
CA LEU A 95 -14.20 -5.07 -7.12
C LEU A 95 -14.64 -4.69 -5.70
N GLU A 96 -13.71 -4.56 -4.77
CA GLU A 96 -13.99 -4.13 -3.39
C GLU A 96 -14.45 -2.67 -3.34
N MET A 97 -13.79 -1.77 -4.09
CA MET A 97 -14.25 -0.40 -4.31
C MET A 97 -15.63 -0.37 -4.99
N GLN A 98 -15.86 -1.22 -5.98
CA GLN A 98 -17.15 -1.31 -6.65
C GLN A 98 -18.23 -1.85 -5.71
N LYS A 99 -17.93 -2.85 -4.86
CA LYS A 99 -18.85 -3.35 -3.83
C LYS A 99 -19.15 -2.28 -2.79
N LEU A 100 -18.19 -1.47 -2.39
CA LEU A 100 -18.43 -0.29 -1.55
C LEU A 100 -19.36 0.72 -2.26
N SER A 101 -19.28 0.83 -3.60
CA SER A 101 -20.14 1.72 -4.39
C SER A 101 -21.51 1.15 -4.78
N GLN A 102 -21.65 -0.19 -4.86
CA GLN A 102 -22.83 -0.92 -5.34
C GLN A 102 -23.51 -1.74 -4.25
N ALA A 103 -23.00 -1.72 -3.02
CA ALA A 103 -23.75 -2.22 -1.88
C ALA A 103 -25.14 -1.59 -1.96
N PRO A 104 -26.22 -2.38 -2.08
CA PRO A 104 -27.53 -1.84 -1.78
C PRO A 104 -27.38 -1.24 -0.39
N VAL A 105 -27.91 -0.05 -0.21
CA VAL A 105 -28.11 0.54 1.11
C VAL A 105 -29.05 -0.42 1.86
N THR A 106 -28.51 -1.51 2.37
CA THR A 106 -29.11 -2.27 3.45
C THR A 106 -28.98 -1.33 4.62
N SER A 107 -30.04 -0.56 4.78
CA SER A 107 -30.26 0.47 5.77
C SER A 107 -30.16 -0.11 7.17
N GLN A 108 -28.96 -0.47 7.63
CA GLN A 108 -28.70 -0.86 9.02
C GLN A 108 -27.21 -1.01 9.35
N GLN A 109 -26.36 -0.17 8.78
CA GLN A 109 -25.14 0.26 9.45
C GLN A 109 -24.74 1.60 8.84
N LEU A 110 -25.45 2.63 9.27
CA LEU A 110 -24.84 3.94 9.35
C LEU A 110 -23.60 3.75 10.24
N GLU A 111 -22.42 3.66 9.64
CA GLU A 111 -21.29 4.34 10.26
C GLU A 111 -21.72 5.80 10.32
N ASP A 112 -22.36 6.11 11.43
CA ASP A 112 -22.91 7.41 11.69
C ASP A 112 -21.74 8.41 11.54
N PRO A 113 -21.93 9.55 10.85
CA PRO A 113 -21.09 10.73 11.03
C PRO A 113 -21.10 11.27 12.48
N LYS A 114 -21.64 10.52 13.45
CA LYS A 114 -21.55 10.77 14.90
C LYS A 114 -20.15 10.51 15.46
N LEU A 115 -19.31 9.71 14.79
CA LEU A 115 -17.95 9.43 15.27
C LEU A 115 -17.02 10.64 15.10
N GLU A 116 -17.19 11.47 14.07
CA GLU A 116 -16.34 12.65 13.87
C GLU A 116 -16.81 13.89 14.66
N LEU A 117 -18.11 14.02 14.91
CA LEU A 117 -18.65 15.25 15.54
C LEU A 117 -18.39 15.32 17.05
N ASN A 118 -18.36 14.18 17.75
CA ASN A 118 -17.95 14.13 19.18
C ASN A 118 -16.46 14.44 19.37
N ILE A 119 -15.65 14.34 18.32
CA ILE A 119 -14.22 14.65 18.34
C ILE A 119 -13.98 16.13 18.00
N ILE A 120 -14.80 16.72 17.13
CA ILE A 120 -14.61 18.07 16.61
C ILE A 120 -15.36 19.13 17.44
N ILE A 121 -16.57 18.83 17.93
CA ILE A 121 -17.37 19.76 18.74
C ILE A 121 -17.09 19.50 20.22
N PRO A 122 -16.43 20.43 20.94
CA PRO A 122 -16.19 20.28 22.37
C PRO A 122 -17.51 20.12 23.12
N ARG A 123 -17.52 19.32 24.19
CA ARG A 123 -18.70 19.25 25.08
C ARG A 123 -18.80 20.54 25.89
N PHE A 124 -19.97 21.17 25.89
CA PHE A 124 -20.19 22.39 26.65
C PHE A 124 -20.09 22.11 28.16
N ASN A 125 -19.17 22.79 28.85
CA ASN A 125 -19.06 22.72 30.29
C ASN A 125 -19.76 23.90 30.95
N SER A 126 -20.93 23.64 31.55
CA SER A 126 -21.73 24.66 32.23
C SER A 126 -21.04 25.32 33.43
N LYS A 127 -19.87 24.87 33.90
CA LYS A 127 -19.10 25.46 35.00
C LYS A 127 -17.92 26.32 34.55
N LYS A 128 -17.44 26.15 33.31
CA LYS A 128 -16.22 26.79 32.80
C LYS A 128 -16.43 27.59 31.52
N ASP A 129 -17.39 27.19 30.70
CA ASP A 129 -17.55 27.72 29.35
C ASP A 129 -18.67 28.76 29.28
N GLU A 130 -18.41 29.83 28.53
CA GLU A 130 -19.40 30.85 28.19
C GLU A 130 -20.25 30.35 27.01
N ILE A 131 -21.58 30.28 27.18
CA ILE A 131 -22.47 29.74 26.14
C ILE A 131 -22.38 30.52 24.82
N GLY A 132 -22.13 31.84 24.89
CA GLY A 132 -22.05 32.69 23.70
C GLY A 132 -20.81 32.37 22.86
N LEU A 133 -19.68 32.14 23.52
CA LEU A 133 -18.44 31.72 22.87
C LEU A 133 -18.58 30.30 22.30
N PHE A 134 -19.20 29.40 23.07
CA PHE A 134 -19.47 28.04 22.64
C PHE A 134 -20.31 27.98 21.36
N LEU A 135 -21.43 28.71 21.31
CA LEU A 135 -22.29 28.78 20.12
C LEU A 135 -21.54 29.35 18.92
N THR A 136 -20.67 30.35 19.12
CA THR A 136 -19.86 30.93 18.04
C THR A 136 -18.87 29.91 17.46
N ILE A 137 -18.23 29.10 18.31
CA ILE A 137 -17.32 28.04 17.88
C ILE A 137 -18.09 26.94 17.14
N PHE A 138 -19.24 26.53 17.69
CA PHE A 138 -20.14 25.56 17.07
C PHE A 138 -20.58 26.01 15.68
N GLU A 139 -21.05 27.24 15.50
CA GLU A 139 -21.48 27.77 14.19
C GLU A 139 -20.33 27.78 13.18
N ARG A 140 -19.12 28.17 13.60
CA ARG A 140 -17.94 28.15 12.72
C ARG A 140 -17.57 26.74 12.30
N GLN A 141 -17.62 25.77 13.21
CA GLN A 141 -17.34 24.37 12.91
C GLN A 141 -18.42 23.76 12.00
N ALA A 142 -19.69 24.04 12.28
CA ALA A 142 -20.81 23.55 11.47
C ALA A 142 -20.75 24.10 10.04
N LYS A 143 -20.40 25.39 9.87
CA LYS A 143 -20.16 26.00 8.56
C LYS A 143 -18.91 25.44 7.87
N PHE A 144 -17.81 25.24 8.61
CA PHE A 144 -16.58 24.65 8.07
C PHE A 144 -16.80 23.23 7.53
N LEU A 145 -17.61 22.44 8.24
CA LEU A 145 -17.96 21.07 7.85
C LEU A 145 -19.16 20.98 6.88
N ASN A 146 -19.70 22.13 6.44
CA ASN A 146 -20.86 22.22 5.54
C ASN A 146 -22.08 21.41 6.01
N ILE A 147 -22.34 21.41 7.31
CA ILE A 147 -23.47 20.69 7.92
C ILE A 147 -24.77 21.41 7.57
N HIS A 148 -25.79 20.66 7.15
CA HIS A 148 -27.09 21.23 6.82
C HIS A 148 -27.78 21.83 8.07
N GLU A 149 -28.30 23.06 8.01
CA GLU A 149 -28.84 23.81 9.16
C GLU A 149 -29.93 23.05 9.94
N LYS A 150 -30.79 22.31 9.21
CA LYS A 150 -31.80 21.39 9.78
C LYS A 150 -31.27 20.36 10.77
N THR A 151 -29.97 20.05 10.72
CA THR A 151 -29.31 19.08 11.62
C THR A 151 -28.52 19.74 12.74
N TRP A 152 -28.36 21.07 12.74
CA TRP A 152 -27.57 21.79 13.74
C TRP A 152 -28.15 21.65 15.15
N THR A 153 -29.48 21.66 15.29
CA THR A 153 -30.16 21.50 16.59
C THR A 153 -29.89 20.14 17.22
N ALA A 154 -29.95 19.06 16.43
CA ALA A 154 -29.64 17.72 16.89
C ALA A 154 -28.19 17.61 17.41
N TYR A 155 -27.23 18.19 16.68
CA TYR A 155 -25.82 18.20 17.10
C TYR A 155 -25.59 19.08 18.32
N LEU A 156 -26.26 20.23 18.38
CA LEU A 156 -26.19 21.12 19.53
C LEU A 156 -26.70 20.42 20.80
N ILE A 157 -27.84 19.73 20.73
CA ILE A 157 -28.40 18.97 21.86
C ILE A 157 -27.42 17.88 22.33
N GLY A 158 -26.76 17.18 21.40
CA GLY A 158 -25.75 16.16 21.73
C GLY A 158 -24.48 16.71 22.38
N SER A 159 -24.14 17.98 22.13
CA SER A 159 -22.97 18.65 22.71
C SER A 159 -23.24 19.29 24.08
N LEU A 160 -24.51 19.43 24.46
CA LEU A 160 -24.93 20.07 25.70
C LEU A 160 -25.10 19.07 26.85
N PRO A 161 -24.82 19.47 28.11
CA PRO A 161 -25.18 18.71 29.30
C PRO A 161 -26.68 18.36 29.36
N PRO A 162 -27.02 17.21 29.96
CA PRO A 162 -28.40 16.69 29.99
C PRO A 162 -29.41 17.68 30.59
N ASP A 163 -29.02 18.45 31.61
CA ASP A 163 -29.88 19.45 32.26
C ASP A 163 -30.35 20.57 31.30
N ILE A 164 -29.52 20.89 30.31
CA ILE A 164 -29.81 21.93 29.30
C ILE A 164 -30.57 21.30 28.13
N ALA A 165 -30.14 20.12 27.67
CA ALA A 165 -30.82 19.35 26.64
C ALA A 165 -32.29 19.07 27.01
N GLN A 166 -32.56 18.70 28.27
CA GLN A 166 -33.91 18.49 28.79
C GLN A 166 -34.75 19.77 28.83
N SER A 167 -34.13 20.95 28.94
CA SER A 167 -34.85 22.22 28.87
C SER A 167 -35.30 22.53 27.44
N ILE A 168 -34.52 22.10 26.44
CA ILE A 168 -34.85 22.24 25.01
C ILE A 168 -35.92 21.21 24.61
N ALA A 169 -35.86 19.99 25.15
CA ALA A 169 -36.83 18.93 24.87
C ALA A 169 -38.23 19.15 25.47
N ARG A 170 -38.41 20.18 26.33
CA ARG A 170 -39.71 20.56 26.90
C ARG A 170 -40.48 21.58 26.05
N GLU A 171 -39.83 22.16 25.05
CA GLU A 171 -40.44 23.08 24.09
C GLU A 171 -41.10 22.31 22.94
N ASP A 172 -41.93 23.01 22.17
CA ASP A 172 -42.62 22.41 21.03
C ASP A 172 -41.64 21.91 19.97
N GLU A 173 -41.99 20.82 19.28
CA GLU A 173 -41.09 20.11 18.37
C GLU A 173 -40.61 21.00 17.20
N ASP A 174 -41.49 21.87 16.71
CA ASP A 174 -41.19 22.88 15.68
C ASP A 174 -40.16 23.92 16.18
N ASP A 175 -40.19 24.25 17.47
CA ASP A 175 -39.33 25.25 18.08
C ASP A 175 -37.99 24.66 18.52
N ALA A 176 -37.98 23.39 18.93
CA ALA A 176 -36.77 22.62 19.21
C ALA A 176 -35.95 22.31 17.94
N GLN A 177 -36.60 22.24 16.77
CA GLN A 177 -35.91 22.02 15.49
C GLN A 177 -35.30 23.31 14.91
N ASN A 178 -35.78 24.49 15.32
CA ASN A 178 -35.27 25.77 14.85
C ASN A 178 -34.03 26.23 15.64
N TYR A 179 -32.87 26.24 14.98
CA TYR A 179 -31.60 26.64 15.59
C TYR A 179 -31.62 28.07 16.17
N GLU A 180 -32.26 29.03 15.49
CA GLU A 180 -32.32 30.42 15.96
C GLU A 180 -33.10 30.55 17.26
N LYS A 181 -34.23 29.84 17.37
CA LYS A 181 -35.04 29.81 18.60
C LYS A 181 -34.29 29.14 19.74
N VAL A 182 -33.66 28.00 19.49
CA VAL A 182 -32.83 27.29 20.49
C VAL A 182 -31.66 28.17 20.94
N LYS A 183 -30.99 28.86 20.01
CA LYS A 183 -29.92 29.83 20.29
C LYS A 183 -30.42 30.96 21.19
N GLU A 184 -31.56 31.57 20.88
CA GLU A 184 -32.15 32.62 21.71
C GLU A 184 -32.50 32.12 23.11
N MET A 185 -33.10 30.94 23.23
CA MET A 185 -33.43 30.34 24.52
C MET A 185 -32.21 30.06 25.37
N LEU A 186 -31.17 29.47 24.77
CA LEU A 186 -29.89 29.26 25.43
C LEU A 186 -29.31 30.59 25.89
N LEU A 187 -29.27 31.59 25.01
CA LEU A 187 -28.79 32.92 25.35
C LEU A 187 -29.64 33.60 26.42
N LYS A 188 -30.96 33.38 26.49
CA LYS A 188 -31.85 33.91 27.56
C LYS A 188 -31.61 33.21 28.90
N ARG A 189 -31.55 31.87 28.91
CA ARG A 189 -31.28 31.04 30.11
C ARG A 189 -29.92 31.35 30.71
N PHE A 190 -28.92 31.52 29.85
CA PHE A 190 -27.59 31.90 30.26
C PHE A 190 -27.39 33.43 30.30
N ARG A 191 -28.32 34.29 29.85
CA ARG A 191 -28.27 35.74 30.13
C ARG A 191 -28.49 36.06 31.60
N VAL A 192 -29.19 35.18 32.32
CA VAL A 192 -29.24 35.19 33.80
C VAL A 192 -27.83 35.02 34.40
N THR A 193 -26.85 34.56 33.60
CA THR A 193 -25.42 34.45 33.95
C THR A 193 -24.69 35.80 33.90
N GLY A 194 -25.38 36.94 33.77
CA GLY A 194 -24.85 38.23 34.28
C GLY A 194 -24.52 38.15 35.78
N ASP A 195 -25.26 37.31 36.53
CA ASP A 195 -24.94 37.02 37.93
C ASP A 195 -23.67 36.21 38.11
N ARG A 196 -23.18 35.46 37.11
CA ARG A 196 -21.86 34.83 37.23
C ARG A 196 -20.71 35.78 36.94
N TYR A 197 -20.86 36.75 36.04
CA TYR A 197 -19.87 37.83 35.96
C TYR A 197 -19.80 38.58 37.29
N ARG A 198 -20.95 38.78 37.96
CA ARG A 198 -20.97 39.28 39.35
C ARG A 198 -20.32 38.31 40.34
N GLN A 199 -20.53 36.99 40.23
CA GLN A 199 -19.87 36.00 41.11
C GLN A 199 -18.36 35.92 40.86
N TYR A 200 -17.89 35.93 39.61
CA TYR A 200 -16.47 35.98 39.26
C TYR A 200 -15.84 37.29 39.73
N PHE A 201 -16.51 38.43 39.54
CA PHE A 201 -16.08 39.71 40.09
C PHE A 201 -16.06 39.71 41.63
N SER A 202 -17.02 39.05 42.29
CA SER A 202 -17.06 38.93 43.76
C SER A 202 -16.03 37.95 44.32
N GLN A 203 -15.63 36.94 43.54
CA GLN A 203 -14.62 35.94 43.92
C GLN A 203 -13.19 36.38 43.56
N GLN A 204 -13.03 37.31 42.62
CA GLN A 204 -11.73 37.93 42.37
C GLN A 204 -11.38 38.91 43.49
N LYS A 205 -10.48 38.48 44.39
CA LYS A 205 -9.73 39.39 45.26
C LYS A 205 -8.43 39.76 44.56
N LYS A 206 -8.08 41.05 44.56
CA LYS A 206 -6.76 41.50 44.11
C LYS A 206 -5.68 40.78 44.94
N THR A 207 -4.86 39.98 44.27
CA THR A 207 -3.63 39.46 44.85
C THR A 207 -2.56 40.56 44.79
N PRO A 208 -1.62 40.62 45.77
CA PRO A 208 -0.59 41.67 45.82
C PRO A 208 0.28 41.76 44.56
N ASP A 209 0.38 40.68 43.79
CA ASP A 209 1.21 40.60 42.58
C ASP A 209 0.46 40.90 41.26
N SER A 210 -0.84 41.20 41.29
CA SER A 210 -1.56 41.61 40.07
C SER A 210 -1.31 43.09 39.81
N THR A 211 -0.24 43.39 39.06
CA THR A 211 -0.06 44.68 38.40
C THR A 211 -0.92 44.72 37.13
N TRP A 212 -1.56 45.88 36.92
CA TRP A 212 -2.49 46.16 35.81
C TRP A 212 -1.86 45.99 34.42
#